data_AF-A0A7C5N4W4-F1
#
_entry.id   AF-A0A7C5N4W4-F1
#
_cell.length_a   1.000
_cell.length_b   1.000
_cell.length_c   1.000
_cell.angle_alpha   90.00
_cell.angle_beta   90.00
_cell.angle_gamma   90.00
#
_symmetry.space_group_name_H-M   'P 1'
#
loop_
_entity.id
_entity.type
_entity.pdbx_description
1 polymer ?
#
loop_
_entity_poly.entity_id
_entity_poly.type
_entity_poly.pdbx_seq_one_letter_code
_entity_poly.pdbx_strand_id
1 'polypeptide(L)'
;MRYYRQTPPCLVEDGEVHDALRYQEYAKGWGATVSGDTVIRRSAIGLSEDGEVLYYGIGESMTAQAMARGMKAAGAHAAAELDVNYSYPRFLFYERPDPDKPPIAGSCLIPHVEYTKWHYVQQGSPRDFFYLVHDERQARGAAEATGGKLAASE
;
A
#
# COMPACT_ATOMS: atom_id res chain seq x y z
N MET A 1 -7.22 13.32 16.36
CA MET A 1 -7.27 13.34 14.88
C MET A 1 -8.33 12.33 14.47
N ARG A 2 -9.30 12.70 13.64
CA ARG A 2 -10.30 11.74 13.11
C ARG A 2 -9.97 11.51 11.64
N TYR A 3 -9.60 10.28 11.32
CA TYR A 3 -9.37 9.85 9.95
C TYR A 3 -10.64 9.18 9.46
N TYR A 4 -11.12 9.56 8.28
CA TYR A 4 -12.21 8.87 7.61
C TYR A 4 -11.60 8.01 6.52
N ARG A 5 -11.98 6.74 6.46
CA ARG A 5 -11.62 5.84 5.36
C ARG A 5 -12.85 5.60 4.50
N GLN A 6 -12.70 5.68 3.19
CA GLN A 6 -13.65 5.14 2.22
C GLN A 6 -13.10 3.83 1.64
N THR A 7 -13.04 2.79 2.45
CA THR A 7 -12.72 1.44 1.99
C THR A 7 -13.85 0.48 2.39
N PRO A 8 -13.95 -0.69 1.75
CA PRO A 8 -14.73 -1.81 2.29
C PRO A 8 -14.33 -2.15 3.74
N PRO A 9 -15.06 -3.08 4.41
CA PRO A 9 -14.61 -3.64 5.68
C PRO A 9 -13.16 -4.16 5.58
N CYS A 10 -12.45 -4.27 6.71
CA CYS A 10 -11.06 -4.74 6.70
C CYS A 10 -10.96 -6.12 6.06
N LEU A 11 -9.86 -6.39 5.34
CA LEU A 11 -9.51 -7.75 4.93
C LEU A 11 -9.02 -8.56 6.13
N VAL A 12 -8.17 -7.93 6.95
CA VAL A 12 -7.63 -8.46 8.20
C VAL A 12 -7.82 -7.40 9.29
N GLU A 13 -8.30 -7.79 10.45
CA GLU A 13 -8.48 -6.94 11.64
C GLU A 13 -8.09 -7.75 12.88
N ASP A 14 -7.29 -7.16 13.76
CA ASP A 14 -6.73 -7.80 14.95
C ASP A 14 -6.08 -9.18 14.67
N GLY A 15 -5.33 -9.27 13.57
CA GLY A 15 -4.66 -10.49 13.12
C GLY A 15 -5.60 -11.52 12.49
N GLU A 16 -6.89 -11.23 12.35
CA GLU A 16 -7.89 -12.16 11.86
C GLU A 16 -8.51 -11.75 10.53
N VAL A 17 -8.63 -12.72 9.62
CA VAL A 17 -9.34 -12.51 8.35
C VAL A 17 -10.82 -12.28 8.65
N HIS A 18 -11.40 -11.26 8.02
CA HIS A 18 -12.81 -10.91 8.19
C HIS A 18 -13.73 -12.12 7.98
N ASP A 19 -14.72 -12.31 8.86
CA ASP A 19 -15.54 -13.53 8.92
C ASP A 19 -16.21 -13.91 7.60
N ALA A 20 -16.80 -12.95 6.89
CA ALA A 20 -17.37 -13.18 5.56
C ALA A 20 -16.37 -13.82 4.58
N LEU A 21 -15.09 -13.43 4.64
CA LEU A 21 -14.03 -13.95 3.78
C LEU A 21 -13.47 -15.28 4.28
N ARG A 22 -13.79 -15.75 5.49
CA ARG A 22 -13.38 -17.09 5.96
C ARG A 22 -14.07 -18.20 5.18
N TYR A 23 -15.34 -18.01 4.86
CA TYR A 23 -16.21 -19.03 4.27
C TYR A 23 -16.71 -18.70 2.85
N GLN A 24 -16.68 -17.43 2.43
CA GLN A 24 -17.15 -17.00 1.11
C GLN A 24 -16.00 -16.54 0.22
N GLU A 25 -15.56 -17.42 -0.68
CA GLU A 25 -14.47 -17.14 -1.61
C GLU A 25 -14.79 -15.97 -2.57
N TYR A 26 -16.01 -15.95 -3.13
CA TYR A 26 -16.45 -14.96 -4.13
C TYR A 26 -17.29 -13.83 -3.52
N ALA A 27 -16.90 -13.34 -2.35
CA ALA A 27 -17.60 -12.24 -1.69
C ALA A 27 -17.57 -10.95 -2.54
N LYS A 28 -18.73 -10.28 -2.68
CA LYS A 28 -18.87 -9.03 -3.45
C LYS A 28 -18.74 -7.76 -2.59
N GLY A 29 -18.68 -7.90 -1.25
CA GLY A 29 -18.56 -6.78 -0.32
C GLY A 29 -17.25 -5.98 -0.45
N TRP A 30 -16.28 -6.54 -1.17
CA TRP A 30 -14.95 -5.97 -1.48
C TRP A 30 -14.83 -5.69 -2.99
N GLY A 31 -15.92 -5.27 -3.62
CA GLY A 31 -15.92 -4.95 -5.03
C GLY A 31 -15.99 -6.16 -5.97
N ALA A 32 -16.54 -5.87 -7.15
CA ALA A 32 -16.70 -6.77 -8.28
C ALA A 32 -16.69 -5.92 -9.56
N THR A 33 -16.50 -6.56 -10.72
CA THR A 33 -16.71 -5.88 -12.02
C THR A 33 -18.18 -5.49 -12.20
N VAL A 34 -18.46 -4.69 -13.23
CA VAL A 34 -19.84 -4.37 -13.65
C VAL A 34 -20.62 -5.63 -14.03
N SER A 35 -19.96 -6.65 -14.61
CA SER A 35 -20.53 -7.97 -14.88
C SER A 35 -20.69 -8.84 -13.62
N GLY A 36 -20.12 -8.42 -12.48
CA GLY A 36 -20.22 -9.09 -11.19
C GLY A 36 -19.12 -10.09 -10.89
N ASP A 37 -18.03 -10.10 -11.66
CA ASP A 37 -16.86 -10.96 -11.46
C ASP A 37 -16.05 -10.51 -10.25
N THR A 38 -15.59 -11.46 -9.44
CA THR A 38 -14.88 -11.20 -8.19
C THR A 38 -13.42 -11.64 -8.22
N VAL A 39 -13.02 -12.42 -9.22
CA VAL A 39 -11.61 -12.73 -9.52
C VAL A 39 -11.10 -11.64 -10.44
N ILE A 40 -10.48 -10.62 -9.85
CA ILE A 40 -10.06 -9.40 -10.52
C ILE A 40 -8.72 -8.93 -9.98
N ARG A 41 -8.17 -7.87 -10.56
CA ARG A 41 -7.04 -7.19 -9.93
C ARG A 41 -7.48 -6.63 -8.58
N ARG A 42 -6.65 -6.78 -7.57
CA ARG A 42 -6.88 -6.25 -6.23
C ARG A 42 -5.59 -5.64 -5.70
N SER A 43 -5.72 -4.56 -4.94
CA SER A 43 -4.61 -3.99 -4.18
C SER A 43 -5.00 -3.83 -2.72
N ALA A 44 -4.02 -3.91 -1.84
CA ALA A 44 -4.24 -3.84 -0.40
C ALA A 44 -3.05 -3.15 0.29
N ILE A 45 -3.33 -2.59 1.45
CA ILE A 45 -2.33 -2.05 2.36
C ILE A 45 -2.55 -2.66 3.74
N GLY A 46 -1.47 -2.96 4.45
CA GLY A 46 -1.55 -3.49 5.80
C GLY A 46 -0.37 -3.07 6.66
N LEU A 47 -0.52 -3.26 7.97
CA LEU A 47 0.49 -2.98 8.98
C LEU A 47 0.73 -4.25 9.81
N SER A 48 1.97 -4.44 10.26
CA SER A 48 2.30 -5.39 11.33
C SER A 48 1.62 -5.00 12.65
N GLU A 49 1.60 -5.92 13.61
CA GLU A 49 0.96 -5.71 14.93
C GLU A 49 1.57 -4.53 15.70
N ASP A 50 2.89 -4.36 15.61
CA ASP A 50 3.64 -3.24 16.19
C ASP A 50 3.55 -1.94 15.36
N GLY A 51 2.98 -2.00 14.15
CA GLY A 51 2.89 -0.87 13.22
C GLY A 51 4.22 -0.46 12.58
N GLU A 52 5.30 -1.24 12.74
CA GLU A 52 6.62 -0.89 12.21
C GLU A 52 6.81 -1.29 10.74
N VAL A 53 6.07 -2.29 10.27
CA VAL A 53 6.14 -2.80 8.89
C VAL A 53 4.87 -2.47 8.14
N LEU A 54 5.02 -1.78 7.01
CA LEU A 54 3.95 -1.55 6.05
C LEU A 54 4.02 -2.59 4.92
N TYR A 55 2.92 -3.30 4.72
CA TYR A 55 2.73 -4.25 3.63
C TYR A 55 1.93 -3.62 2.50
N TYR A 56 2.39 -3.81 1.27
CA TYR A 56 1.64 -3.52 0.06
C TYR A 56 1.38 -4.81 -0.69
N GLY A 57 0.10 -5.11 -0.93
CA GLY A 57 -0.34 -6.29 -1.68
C GLY A 57 -0.91 -5.89 -3.04
N ILE A 58 -0.52 -6.61 -4.09
CA ILE A 58 -1.14 -6.50 -5.42
C ILE A 58 -1.22 -7.87 -6.07
N GLY A 59 -2.34 -8.16 -6.73
CA GLY A 59 -2.50 -9.36 -7.54
C GLY A 59 -3.44 -9.12 -8.71
N GLU A 60 -3.15 -9.74 -9.85
CA GLU A 60 -3.86 -9.51 -11.12
C GLU A 60 -5.21 -10.21 -11.22
N SER A 61 -5.32 -11.40 -10.63
CA SER A 61 -6.51 -12.24 -10.70
C SER A 61 -6.73 -12.90 -9.34
N MET A 62 -7.29 -12.15 -8.39
CA MET A 62 -7.50 -12.60 -7.02
C MET A 62 -8.92 -12.36 -6.55
N THR A 63 -9.38 -13.22 -5.64
CA THR A 63 -10.56 -12.95 -4.82
C THR A 63 -10.18 -12.11 -3.60
N ALA A 64 -11.17 -11.47 -2.97
CA ALA A 64 -10.94 -10.74 -1.71
C ALA A 64 -10.44 -11.68 -0.61
N GLN A 65 -10.94 -12.93 -0.59
CA GLN A 65 -10.46 -13.96 0.33
C GLN A 65 -8.98 -14.29 0.12
N ALA A 66 -8.56 -14.49 -1.14
CA ALA A 66 -7.16 -14.79 -1.46
C ALA A 66 -6.25 -13.62 -1.04
N MET A 67 -6.66 -12.37 -1.32
CA MET A 67 -5.95 -11.18 -0.86
C MET A 67 -5.84 -11.13 0.67
N ALA A 68 -6.94 -11.33 1.40
CA ALA A 68 -6.94 -11.29 2.86
C ALA A 68 -6.01 -12.35 3.48
N ARG A 69 -6.06 -13.59 2.97
CA ARG A 69 -5.17 -14.67 3.41
C ARG A 69 -3.71 -14.37 3.09
N GLY A 70 -3.43 -13.83 1.90
CA GLY A 70 -2.09 -13.41 1.50
C GLY A 70 -1.53 -12.31 2.41
N MET A 71 -2.30 -11.28 2.71
CA MET A 71 -1.89 -10.20 3.61
C MET A 71 -1.63 -10.73 5.03
N LYS A 72 -2.53 -11.56 5.59
CA LYS A 72 -2.30 -12.20 6.90
C LYS A 72 -1.03 -13.05 6.88
N ALA A 73 -0.84 -13.86 5.84
CA ALA A 73 0.35 -14.71 5.70
C ALA A 73 1.66 -13.92 5.57
N ALA A 74 1.61 -12.71 4.97
CA ALA A 74 2.75 -11.81 4.91
C ALA A 74 3.11 -11.17 6.27
N GLY A 75 2.21 -11.25 7.27
CA GLY A 75 2.39 -10.68 8.60
C GLY A 75 1.56 -9.44 8.89
N ALA A 76 0.63 -9.06 8.00
CA ALA A 76 -0.28 -7.96 8.28
C ALA A 76 -1.25 -8.33 9.41
N HIS A 77 -1.23 -7.56 10.49
CA HIS A 77 -2.16 -7.66 11.61
C HIS A 77 -3.45 -6.87 11.35
N ALA A 78 -3.34 -5.77 10.61
CA ALA A 78 -4.48 -5.05 10.06
C ALA A 78 -4.24 -4.82 8.56
N ALA A 79 -5.25 -5.06 7.73
CA ALA A 79 -5.17 -4.83 6.29
C ALA A 79 -6.50 -4.36 5.71
N ALA A 80 -6.43 -3.35 4.84
CA ALA A 80 -7.56 -2.82 4.10
C ALA A 80 -7.36 -3.06 2.59
N GLU A 81 -8.45 -3.36 1.90
CA GLU A 81 -8.45 -3.36 0.44
C GLU A 81 -8.49 -1.92 -0.09
N LEU A 82 -7.71 -1.67 -1.14
CA LEU A 82 -7.69 -0.43 -1.90
C LEU A 82 -8.44 -0.63 -3.22
N ASP A 83 -8.09 0.13 -4.25
CA ASP A 83 -8.76 0.05 -5.56
C ASP A 83 -8.53 -1.33 -6.22
N VAL A 84 -9.54 -1.78 -6.96
CA VAL A 84 -9.58 -3.06 -7.71
C VAL A 84 -9.53 -2.85 -9.23
N ASN A 85 -9.59 -1.59 -9.68
CA ASN A 85 -9.49 -1.26 -11.09
C ASN A 85 -8.04 -1.40 -11.58
N TYR A 86 -7.81 -1.69 -12.86
CA TYR A 86 -6.46 -1.76 -13.41
C TYR A 86 -5.71 -0.42 -13.40
N SER A 87 -6.43 0.70 -13.56
CA SER A 87 -5.83 2.01 -13.83
C SER A 87 -5.49 2.85 -12.59
N TYR A 88 -5.93 2.43 -11.40
CA TYR A 88 -5.87 3.26 -10.19
C TYR A 88 -4.85 2.82 -9.13
N PRO A 89 -4.68 1.52 -8.83
CA PRO A 89 -3.61 1.03 -7.97
C PRO A 89 -2.26 1.50 -8.50
N ARG A 90 -1.64 2.38 -7.73
CA ARG A 90 -0.38 3.03 -8.07
C ARG A 90 0.49 3.04 -6.84
N PHE A 91 1.77 2.73 -7.05
CA PHE A 91 2.80 2.89 -6.04
C PHE A 91 3.93 3.68 -6.70
N LEU A 92 3.86 5.00 -6.57
CA LEU A 92 4.77 5.93 -7.24
C LEU A 92 5.88 6.37 -6.29
N PHE A 93 7.11 6.39 -6.79
CA PHE A 93 8.23 7.00 -6.10
C PHE A 93 8.39 8.44 -6.57
N TYR A 94 8.32 9.36 -5.62
CA TYR A 94 8.51 10.78 -5.86
C TYR A 94 9.94 11.18 -5.54
N GLU A 95 10.54 11.93 -6.44
CA GLU A 95 11.88 12.48 -6.31
C GLU A 95 11.86 14.00 -6.46
N ARG A 96 12.83 14.67 -5.83
CA ARG A 96 13.02 16.13 -5.94
C ARG A 96 14.44 16.40 -6.46
N PRO A 97 14.66 16.31 -7.78
CA PRO A 97 16.00 16.51 -8.35
C PRO A 97 16.49 17.95 -8.24
N ASP A 98 15.57 18.91 -8.13
CA ASP A 98 15.84 20.33 -7.95
C ASP A 98 15.11 20.80 -6.69
N PRO A 99 15.81 21.25 -5.63
CA PRO A 99 15.21 21.60 -4.35
C PRO A 99 14.24 22.78 -4.45
N ASP A 100 14.38 23.63 -5.46
CA ASP A 100 13.53 24.80 -5.70
C ASP A 100 12.27 24.47 -6.51
N LYS A 101 12.11 23.21 -6.96
CA LYS A 101 10.95 22.74 -7.73
C LYS A 101 10.12 21.72 -6.97
N PRO A 102 8.80 21.60 -7.29
CA PRO A 102 7.97 20.55 -6.71
C PRO A 102 8.49 19.16 -7.07
N PRO A 103 8.34 18.16 -6.17
CA PRO A 103 8.70 16.79 -6.46
C PRO A 103 7.91 16.22 -7.64
N ILE A 104 8.50 15.26 -8.34
CA ILE A 104 7.93 14.60 -9.52
C ILE A 104 7.89 13.09 -9.31
N ALA A 105 6.89 12.42 -9.90
CA ALA A 105 6.89 10.96 -9.93
C ALA A 105 7.96 10.48 -10.93
N GLY A 106 9.02 9.85 -10.42
CA GLY A 106 10.14 9.35 -11.22
C GLY A 106 9.91 7.92 -11.71
N SER A 107 9.35 7.05 -10.86
CA SER A 107 9.11 5.64 -11.16
C SER A 107 7.85 5.10 -10.48
N CYS A 108 7.41 3.91 -10.91
CA CYS A 108 6.32 3.15 -10.30
C CYS A 108 6.84 1.76 -9.93
N LEU A 109 6.51 1.27 -8.73
CA LEU A 109 6.82 -0.10 -8.31
C LEU A 109 6.08 -1.13 -9.18
N ILE A 110 4.86 -0.79 -9.61
CA ILE A 110 4.00 -1.66 -10.41
C ILE A 110 4.36 -1.46 -11.88
N PRO A 111 4.78 -2.51 -12.60
CA PRO A 111 5.15 -2.40 -14.01
C PRO A 111 3.93 -2.07 -14.88
N HIS A 112 4.17 -1.43 -16.01
CA HIS A 112 3.15 -1.10 -17.03
C HIS A 112 1.96 -0.26 -16.54
N VAL A 113 2.09 0.43 -15.41
CA VAL A 113 1.09 1.41 -14.96
C VAL A 113 1.40 2.77 -15.55
N GLU A 114 0.43 3.35 -16.24
CA GLU A 114 0.54 4.71 -16.76
C GLU A 114 0.32 5.75 -15.64
N TYR A 115 1.21 6.74 -15.60
CA TYR A 115 1.10 7.89 -14.69
C TYR A 115 1.72 9.13 -15.32
N THR A 116 1.30 10.31 -14.85
CA THR A 116 1.94 11.57 -15.21
C THR A 116 2.90 11.97 -14.09
N LYS A 117 4.04 12.55 -14.43
CA LYS A 117 5.05 13.02 -13.47
C LYS A 117 4.55 14.08 -12.47
N TRP A 118 3.40 14.70 -12.76
CA TRP A 118 2.87 15.85 -12.01
C TRP A 118 1.66 15.53 -11.13
N HIS A 119 1.09 14.33 -11.25
CA HIS A 119 -0.07 13.91 -10.44
C HIS A 119 0.22 14.03 -8.95
N TYR A 120 -0.84 14.29 -8.17
CA TYR A 120 -0.86 14.39 -6.71
C TYR A 120 -0.05 15.57 -6.10
N VAL A 121 0.83 16.21 -6.85
CA VAL A 121 1.65 17.35 -6.39
C VAL A 121 1.26 18.65 -7.08
N GLN A 122 1.45 18.74 -8.41
CA GLN A 122 1.11 19.94 -9.18
C GLN A 122 -0.30 19.86 -9.74
N GLN A 123 -0.71 18.67 -10.16
CA GLN A 123 -2.07 18.37 -10.56
C GLN A 123 -2.76 17.57 -9.46
N GLY A 124 -3.68 18.22 -8.75
CA GLY A 124 -4.50 17.57 -7.72
C GLY A 124 -5.30 16.39 -8.29
N SER A 125 -5.59 15.41 -7.44
CA SER A 125 -6.44 14.28 -7.79
C SER A 125 -7.76 14.37 -7.02
N PRO A 126 -8.92 14.12 -7.66
CA PRO A 126 -10.19 13.96 -6.94
C PRO A 126 -10.30 12.59 -6.26
N ARG A 127 -9.31 11.70 -6.43
CA ARG A 127 -9.24 10.38 -5.79
C ARG A 127 -8.45 10.49 -4.49
N ASP A 128 -8.85 9.73 -3.49
CA ASP A 128 -8.08 9.59 -2.28
C ASP A 128 -6.73 8.95 -2.56
N PHE A 129 -5.70 9.44 -1.87
CA PHE A 129 -4.38 8.87 -1.85
C PHE A 129 -3.75 9.14 -0.48
N PHE A 130 -2.80 8.31 -0.11
CA PHE A 130 -1.92 8.56 1.02
C PHE A 130 -0.49 8.57 0.49
N TYR A 131 0.40 9.21 1.23
CA TYR A 131 1.80 9.28 0.91
C TYR A 131 2.61 9.05 2.17
N LEU A 132 3.80 8.51 1.96
CA LEU A 132 4.79 8.33 3.02
C LEU A 132 5.94 9.26 2.68
N VAL A 133 6.42 9.98 3.69
CA VAL A 133 7.67 10.70 3.60
C VAL A 133 8.70 9.90 4.38
N HIS A 134 9.87 9.75 3.79
CA HIS A 134 10.99 9.20 4.50
C HIS A 134 11.45 10.23 5.55
N ASP A 135 11.47 9.85 6.83
CA ASP A 135 12.02 10.73 7.86
C ASP A 135 13.55 10.70 7.78
N GLU A 136 14.12 11.71 7.13
CA GLU A 136 15.58 11.86 7.01
C GLU A 136 16.29 11.88 8.37
N ARG A 137 15.60 12.24 9.46
CA ARG A 137 16.16 12.22 10.82
C ARG A 137 16.35 10.80 11.34
N GLN A 138 15.39 9.91 11.10
CA GLN A 138 15.52 8.49 11.48
C GLN A 138 16.59 7.78 10.63
N ALA A 139 16.66 8.08 9.34
CA ALA A 139 17.63 7.44 8.45
C ALA A 139 19.09 7.87 8.72
N ARG A 140 19.33 9.13 9.08
CA ARG A 140 20.65 9.59 9.55
C ARG A 140 21.05 8.92 10.86
N GLY A 141 20.14 8.83 11.84
CA GLY A 141 20.39 8.14 13.11
C GLY A 141 20.70 6.64 12.92
N ALA A 142 20.00 5.95 12.01
CA ALA A 142 20.27 4.55 11.69
C ALA A 142 21.63 4.36 10.98
N ALA A 143 22.00 5.26 10.04
CA ALA A 143 23.29 5.23 9.37
C ALA A 143 24.46 5.46 10.34
N GLU A 144 24.32 6.42 11.27
CA GLU A 144 25.32 6.69 12.32
C GLU A 144 25.46 5.51 13.31
N ALA A 145 24.35 4.90 13.73
CA ALA A 145 24.37 3.73 14.60
C ALA A 145 25.03 2.49 13.96
N THR A 146 24.94 2.36 12.63
CA THR A 146 25.52 1.24 11.88
C THR A 146 27.00 1.49 11.55
N GLY A 147 27.39 2.75 11.29
CA GLY A 147 28.79 3.15 11.06
C GLY A 147 29.68 3.06 12.32
N GLY A 148 29.11 3.19 13.52
CA GLY A 148 29.83 3.09 14.79
C GLY A 148 30.28 1.68 15.21
N LYS A 149 29.79 0.61 14.55
CA LYS A 149 30.11 -0.78 14.92
C LYS A 149 31.27 -1.43 14.15
N LEU A 150 31.86 -0.74 13.17
CA LEU A 150 32.95 -1.29 12.34
C LEU A 150 34.36 -0.79 12.72
N ALA A 151 34.50 0.00 13.78
CA ALA A 151 35.78 0.54 14.24
C ALA A 151 36.16 0.00 15.63
N ALA A 152 36.32 -1.32 15.76
CA ALA A 152 36.99 -1.92 16.93
C ALA A 152 37.42 -3.37 16.64
N SER A 153 38.47 -3.53 15.84
CA SER A 153 39.37 -4.70 15.89
C SER A 153 40.62 -4.38 15.08
N GLU A 154 41.64 -3.86 15.77
CA GLU A 154 43.04 -4.00 15.37
C GLU A 154 43.61 -5.29 15.96
#